data_AF-A0AAX0S7G8-F1
#
_entry.id   AF-A0AAX0S7G8-F1
#
_cell.length_a   1.000
_cell.length_b   1.000
_cell.length_c   1.000
_cell.angle_alpha   90.00
_cell.angle_beta   90.00
_cell.angle_gamma   90.00
#
_symmetry.space_group_name_H-M   'P 1'
#
loop_
_entity.id
_entity.type
_entity.pdbx_description
1 polymer ?
#
loop_
_entity_poly.entity_id
_entity_poly.type
_entity_poly.pdbx_seq_one_letter_code
_entity_poly.pdbx_strand_id
1 'polypeptide(L)' 'MKPYEIKNMIIDDEFDGEETVTADFTHNNKEYSITFNKADLEIINTWVFEDGSSLPSNLSDTIIDSIREDIKKRI' A
#
# COMPACT_ATOMS: atom_id res chain seq x y z
N MET A 1 15.00 11.09 -7.31
CA MET A 1 14.46 10.92 -5.94
C MET A 1 13.30 9.95 -6.03
N LYS A 2 13.23 8.93 -5.15
CA LYS A 2 12.07 8.04 -5.16
C LYS A 2 10.82 8.86 -4.83
N PRO A 3 9.71 8.71 -5.59
CA PRO A 3 8.52 9.53 -5.37
C PRO A 3 7.83 9.20 -4.04
N TYR A 4 8.07 8.02 -3.46
CA TYR A 4 7.51 7.58 -2.19
C TYR A 4 8.58 6.88 -1.34
N GLU A 5 8.28 6.73 -0.04
CA GLU A 5 9.07 5.95 0.91
C GLU A 5 8.15 5.03 1.71
N ILE A 6 8.34 3.70 1.59
CA ILE A 6 7.61 2.71 2.39
C ILE A 6 8.18 2.73 3.81
N LYS A 7 7.35 3.14 4.77
CA LYS A 7 7.69 3.17 6.20
C LYS A 7 7.46 1.83 6.86
N ASN A 8 6.36 1.17 6.49
CA ASN A 8 5.93 -0.06 7.12
C ASN A 8 5.28 -1.01 6.11
N MET A 9 5.38 -2.30 6.37
CA MET A 9 4.76 -3.35 5.57
C MET A 9 4.24 -4.43 6.49
N ILE A 10 2.95 -4.73 6.37
CA ILE A 10 2.25 -5.73 7.16
C ILE A 10 1.77 -6.79 6.17
N ILE A 11 2.20 -8.03 6.39
CA ILE A 11 1.71 -9.19 5.63
C ILE A 11 0.76 -9.92 6.56
N ASP A 12 -0.50 -10.00 6.14
CA ASP A 12 -1.55 -10.72 6.84
C ASP A 12 -1.78 -12.07 6.14
N ASP A 13 -1.17 -13.12 6.71
CA ASP A 13 -1.27 -14.52 6.30
C ASP A 13 -2.41 -15.20 7.08
N GLU A 14 -3.65 -14.73 6.93
CA GLU A 14 -4.80 -15.44 7.51
C GLU A 14 -4.89 -16.86 6.91
N PHE A 15 -4.69 -17.87 7.78
CA PHE A 15 -4.51 -19.29 7.42
C PHE A 15 -5.72 -19.94 6.69
N ASP A 16 -6.87 -19.26 6.66
CA ASP A 16 -8.14 -19.73 6.09
C ASP A 16 -8.88 -18.62 5.27
N GLY A 17 -8.17 -17.54 4.86
CA GLY A 17 -8.78 -16.33 4.29
C GLY A 17 -8.05 -15.72 3.08
N GLU A 18 -8.49 -14.51 2.67
CA GLU A 18 -7.78 -13.69 1.67
C GLU A 18 -6.55 -13.07 2.30
N GLU A 19 -5.37 -13.59 1.97
CA GLU A 19 -4.11 -13.02 2.44
C GLU A 19 -3.94 -11.60 1.88
N THR A 20 -3.51 -10.66 2.71
CA THR A 20 -3.33 -9.27 2.29
C THR A 20 -1.95 -8.72 2.61
N VAL A 21 -1.50 -7.76 1.80
CA VAL A 21 -0.28 -7.01 2.07
C VAL A 21 -0.64 -5.54 2.17
N THR A 22 -0.50 -4.98 3.36
CA THR A 22 -0.67 -3.56 3.61
C THR A 22 0.69 -2.88 3.65
N ALA A 23 0.88 -1.85 2.82
CA ALA A 23 2.09 -1.04 2.82
C ALA A 23 1.75 0.40 3.21
N ASP A 24 2.38 0.89 4.27
CA ASP A 24 2.29 2.30 4.67
C ASP A 24 3.48 3.05 4.11
N PHE A 25 3.20 4.15 3.43
CA PHE A 25 4.24 4.92 2.74
C PHE A 25 3.96 6.42 2.80
N THR A 26 5.02 7.21 2.68
CA THR A 26 4.92 8.67 2.60
C THR A 26 5.14 9.10 1.16
N HIS A 27 4.25 9.96 0.65
CA HIS A 27 4.33 10.56 -0.67
C HIS A 27 3.90 12.02 -0.57
N ASN A 28 4.65 12.96 -1.16
CA ASN A 28 4.33 14.40 -1.10
C ASN A 28 4.00 14.94 0.32
N ASN A 29 4.78 14.54 1.33
CA ASN A 29 4.59 14.95 2.72
C ASN A 29 3.27 14.46 3.37
N LYS A 30 2.55 13.54 2.73
CA LYS A 30 1.35 12.90 3.27
C LYS A 30 1.59 11.41 3.48
N GLU A 31 0.89 10.85 4.46
CA GLU A 31 0.95 9.44 4.78
C GLU A 31 -0.17 8.71 4.05
N TYR A 32 0.18 7.61 3.41
CA TYR A 32 -0.73 6.78 2.64
C TYR A 32 -0.61 5.34 3.12
N SER A 33 -1.69 4.61 2.96
CA SER A 33 -1.73 3.17 3.18
C SER A 33 -2.39 2.53 1.97
N ILE A 34 -1.78 1.47 1.45
CA ILE A 34 -2.33 0.69 0.33
C ILE A 34 -2.37 -0.77 0.73
N THR A 35 -3.52 -1.40 0.52
CA THR A 35 -3.71 -2.82 0.76
C THR A 35 -3.86 -3.54 -0.57
N PHE A 36 -3.07 -4.59 -0.73
CA PHE A 36 -3.12 -5.49 -1.86
C PHE A 36 -3.61 -6.86 -1.42
N ASN A 37 -4.32 -7.57 -2.30
CA ASN A 37 -4.49 -9.01 -2.18
C ASN A 37 -3.12 -9.65 -2.42
N LYS A 38 -2.64 -10.53 -1.54
CA LYS A 38 -1.31 -11.12 -1.65
C LYS A 38 -1.21 -12.11 -2.82
N ALA A 39 -2.29 -12.77 -3.20
CA ALA A 39 -2.29 -13.81 -4.23
C ALA A 39 -1.94 -13.27 -5.61
N ASP A 40 -2.44 -12.08 -5.96
CA ASP A 40 -2.28 -11.47 -7.29
C ASP A 40 -1.81 -10.00 -7.27
N LEU A 41 -1.68 -9.39 -6.09
CA LEU A 41 -1.34 -7.98 -5.90
C LEU A 41 -2.35 -7.01 -6.54
N GLU A 42 -3.61 -7.40 -6.64
CA GLU A 42 -4.74 -6.51 -6.90
C GLU A 42 -4.94 -5.57 -5.71
N ILE A 43 -5.31 -4.33 -6.01
CA ILE A 43 -5.54 -3.30 -4.98
C ILE A 43 -6.90 -3.56 -4.36
N ILE A 44 -6.91 -3.78 -3.05
CA ILE A 44 -8.15 -3.88 -2.28
C ILE A 44 -8.62 -2.47 -1.89
N ASN A 45 -7.71 -1.65 -1.36
CA ASN A 45 -8.03 -0.29 -0.96
C ASN A 45 -6.78 0.61 -0.90
N THR A 46 -7.05 1.91 -0.93
CA THR A 46 -6.05 2.97 -0.83
C THR A 46 -6.57 4.05 0.10
N TRP A 47 -5.76 4.45 1.07
CA TRP A 47 -6.08 5.45 2.07
C TRP A 47 -4.99 6.52 2.12
N VAL A 48 -5.40 7.74 2.41
CA VAL A 48 -4.53 8.85 2.79
C VAL A 48 -4.90 9.28 4.19
N PHE A 49 -3.90 9.47 5.04
CA PHE A 49 -4.07 9.99 6.38
C PHE A 49 -3.85 11.50 6.34
N GLU A 50 -4.92 12.25 6.63
CA GLU A 50 -4.93 13.71 6.65
C GLU A 50 -5.82 14.18 7.81
N ASP A 51 -5.38 15.20 8.56
CA ASP A 51 -6.13 15.78 9.69
C ASP A 51 -6.63 14.74 10.72
N GLY A 52 -5.83 13.71 10.99
CA GLY A 52 -6.15 12.67 11.97
C GLY A 52 -7.20 11.65 11.49
N SER A 53 -7.59 11.70 10.22
CA SER A 53 -8.60 10.81 9.62
C SER A 53 -8.03 10.09 8.40
N SER A 54 -8.48 8.85 8.17
CA SER A 54 -8.17 8.09 6.97
C SER A 54 -9.26 8.31 5.92
N LEU A 55 -8.89 8.89 4.78
CA LEU A 55 -9.78 9.12 3.65
C LEU A 55 -9.39 8.23 2.48
N PRO A 56 -10.35 7.76 1.66
CA PRO A 56 -10.02 6.99 0.47
C PRO A 56 -9.17 7.85 -0.45
N SER A 57 -8.03 7.30 -0.89
CA SER A 57 -7.06 8.00 -1.72
C SER A 57 -7.17 7.57 -3.17
N ASN A 58 -7.07 8.53 -4.09
CA ASN A 58 -6.89 8.26 -5.50
C ASN A 58 -5.40 8.45 -5.84
N LEU A 59 -4.64 7.37 -5.73
CA LEU A 59 -3.23 7.32 -6.14
C LEU A 59 -3.16 7.12 -7.65
N SER A 60 -2.15 7.71 -8.30
CA SER A 60 -1.92 7.44 -9.72
C SER A 60 -1.41 6.01 -9.93
N ASP A 61 -1.83 5.39 -11.03
CA ASP A 61 -1.43 4.03 -11.41
C ASP A 61 0.10 3.85 -11.40
N THR A 62 0.84 4.88 -11.81
CA THR A 62 2.32 4.85 -11.80
C THR A 62 2.93 4.63 -10.41
N ILE A 63 2.35 5.25 -9.37
CA ILE A 63 2.82 5.09 -7.99
C ILE A 63 2.43 3.71 -7.48
N ILE A 64 1.20 3.29 -7.75
CA ILE A 64 0.69 1.96 -7.40
C ILE A 64 1.58 0.87 -8.00
N ASP A 65 1.86 0.91 -9.31
CA ASP A 65 2.69 -0.08 -9.98
C ASP A 65 4.12 -0.12 -9.41
N SER A 66 4.69 1.05 -9.11
CA SER A 66 6.01 1.12 -8.47
C SER A 66 6.02 0.46 -7.08
N ILE A 67 4.99 0.73 -6.27
CA ILE A 67 4.84 0.13 -4.93
C ILE A 67 4.63 -1.38 -5.06
N ARG A 68 3.76 -1.82 -5.97
CA ARG A 68 3.51 -3.23 -6.27
C ARG A 68 4.79 -3.96 -6.64
N GLU A 69 5.62 -3.39 -7.50
CA GLU A 69 6.92 -3.98 -7.85
C GLU A 69 7.89 -4.07 -6.65
N ASP A 70 7.87 -3.08 -5.76
CA ASP A 70 8.71 -3.07 -4.55
C ASP A 70 8.23 -4.13 -3.54
N ILE A 71 6.91 -4.27 -3.36
CA ILE A 71 6.28 -5.31 -2.52
C ILE A 71 6.60 -6.70 -3.07
N LYS A 72 6.43 -6.91 -4.38
CA LYS A 72 6.69 -8.19 -5.05
C LYS A 72 8.12 -8.68 -4.89
N LYS A 73 9.08 -7.78 -4.66
CA LYS A 73 10.49 -8.13 -4.40
C LYS A 73 10.77 -8.51 -2.94
N ARG A 74 9.84 -8.21 -2.03
CA ARG A 74 9.99 -8.40 -0.58
C ARG A 74 9.18 -9.59 -0.04
N ILE A 75 8.16 -10.04 -0.77
CA ILE A 75 7.39 -11.26 -0.50
C ILE A 75 8.00 -12.47 -1.19
#